data_AF-B4NPQ0-F1
#
_entry.id   AF-B4NPQ0-F1
#
_cell.length_a   1.000
_cell.length_b   1.000
_cell.length_c   1.000
_cell.angle_alpha   90.00
_cell.angle_beta   90.00
_cell.angle_gamma   90.00
#
_symmetry.space_group_name_H-M   'P 1'
#
loop_
_entity.id
_entity.type
_entity.pdbx_description
1 polymer ?
#
loop_
_entity_poly.entity_id
_entity_poly.type
_entity_poly.pdbx_seq_one_letter_code
_entity_poly.pdbx_strand_id
1 'polypeptide(L)'
;MWLLSVLLLSYLAKPNLSITLDYCARSLCGRRQHIACNNLGAWSSACPRSPSEPLAINFNEVHRNQILLGHNVRRNQIAGGNLNGYRSARRMATMRWDNELAQLALLNVRQCEMRHDACRNTDTFRASGQNLAIYGYSGARSRRTIAQLINISLEMWWNEYRDANMNIINRYPSNHSGPQIGHFTAMAQASNTHCGCAAAVFIRNSMNWFLLACNYATTNWISV
;
A
#
# COMPACT_ATOMS: atom_id res chain seq x y z
N MET A 1 11.94 -58.94 37.34
CA MET A 1 11.31 -57.62 37.09
C MET A 1 12.36 -56.71 36.47
N TRP A 2 12.32 -56.52 35.15
CA TRP A 2 13.24 -55.61 34.44
C TRP A 2 12.53 -54.28 34.25
N LEU A 3 13.03 -53.21 34.86
CA LEU A 3 12.50 -51.85 34.74
C LEU A 3 13.02 -51.22 33.44
N LEU A 4 12.13 -51.06 32.46
CA LEU A 4 12.38 -50.26 31.26
C LEU A 4 12.47 -48.78 31.64
N SER A 5 13.67 -48.20 31.45
CA SER A 5 13.89 -46.77 31.61
C SER A 5 13.43 -46.04 30.35
N VAL A 6 12.36 -45.25 30.46
CA VAL A 6 11.87 -44.39 29.38
C VAL A 6 12.72 -43.12 29.35
N LEU A 7 13.58 -42.97 28.33
CA LEU A 7 14.28 -41.73 28.04
C LEU A 7 13.30 -40.74 27.39
N LEU A 8 12.82 -39.76 28.15
CA LEU A 8 12.14 -38.59 27.61
C LEU A 8 13.17 -37.71 26.88
N LEU A 9 13.19 -37.77 25.55
CA LEU A 9 13.85 -36.77 24.71
C LEU A 9 13.04 -35.47 24.78
N SER A 10 13.46 -34.55 25.66
CA SER A 10 12.96 -33.18 25.67
C SER A 10 13.41 -32.46 24.40
N TYR A 11 12.50 -32.33 23.42
CA TYR A 11 12.69 -31.46 22.27
C TYR A 11 12.69 -29.99 22.76
N LEU A 12 13.89 -29.41 22.94
CA LEU A 12 14.01 -27.97 23.12
C LEU A 12 13.61 -27.30 21.81
N ALA A 13 12.44 -26.67 21.79
CA ALA A 13 12.06 -25.77 20.71
C ALA A 13 13.12 -24.66 20.63
N LYS A 14 13.89 -24.63 19.53
CA LYS A 14 14.82 -23.54 19.27
C LYS A 14 14.00 -22.24 19.18
N PRO A 15 14.37 -21.18 19.91
CA PRO A 15 13.71 -19.90 19.74
C PRO A 15 13.90 -19.45 18.29
N ASN A 16 12.80 -19.21 17.58
CA ASN A 16 12.85 -18.52 16.30
C ASN A 16 13.49 -17.16 16.55
N LEU A 17 14.68 -16.95 15.98
CA LEU A 17 15.34 -15.66 15.98
C LEU A 17 14.46 -14.71 15.14
N SER A 18 13.53 -14.02 15.80
CA SER A 18 12.79 -12.91 15.21
C SER A 18 13.78 -11.77 15.04
N ILE A 19 14.44 -11.71 13.88
CA ILE A 19 15.27 -10.56 13.51
C ILE A 19 14.30 -9.38 13.43
N THR A 20 14.29 -8.52 14.44
CA THR A 20 13.61 -7.23 14.33
C THR A 20 14.34 -6.44 13.25
N LEU A 21 13.71 -6.31 12.09
CA LEU A 21 14.26 -5.57 10.97
C LEU A 21 14.62 -4.15 11.41
N ASP A 22 15.89 -3.79 11.30
CA ASP A 22 16.35 -2.43 11.53
C ASP A 22 16.00 -1.54 10.34
N TYR A 23 14.85 -0.89 10.43
CA TYR A 23 14.39 0.06 9.43
C TYR A 23 15.26 1.32 9.31
N CYS A 24 16.19 1.58 10.23
CA CYS A 24 17.17 2.64 10.11
C CYS A 24 18.40 2.23 9.28
N ALA A 25 18.52 0.95 8.92
CA ALA A 25 19.65 0.46 8.14
C ALA A 25 19.75 1.15 6.78
N ARG A 26 20.95 1.65 6.46
CA ARG A 26 21.23 2.33 5.18
C ARG A 26 21.05 1.43 3.95
N SER A 27 21.06 0.11 4.14
CA SER A 27 20.79 -0.87 3.08
C SER A 27 19.36 -0.79 2.53
N LEU A 28 18.40 -0.22 3.28
CA LEU A 28 17.03 -0.05 2.82
C LEU A 28 16.85 1.23 1.99
N CYS A 29 17.42 2.35 2.44
CA CYS A 29 17.08 3.69 1.93
C CYS A 29 18.27 4.59 1.56
N GLY A 30 19.51 4.12 1.71
CA GLY A 30 20.71 4.89 1.48
C GLY A 30 20.84 6.05 2.48
N ARG A 31 20.60 7.29 2.01
CA ARG A 31 20.59 8.52 2.84
C ARG A 31 19.18 8.99 3.19
N ARG A 32 18.15 8.42 2.58
CA ARG A 32 16.75 8.82 2.81
C ARG A 32 16.26 8.25 4.13
N GLN A 33 15.42 9.00 4.83
CA GLN A 33 14.77 8.52 6.05
C GLN A 33 13.72 7.46 5.70
N HIS A 34 13.83 6.28 6.30
CA HIS A 34 12.79 5.26 6.22
C HIS A 34 11.61 5.62 7.12
N ILE A 35 10.37 5.40 6.67
CA ILE A 35 9.14 5.77 7.38
C ILE A 35 9.02 5.12 8.78
N ALA A 36 9.59 3.93 8.96
CA ALA A 36 9.61 3.20 10.23
C ALA A 36 10.88 3.44 11.09
N CYS A 37 11.90 4.14 10.59
CA CYS A 37 13.09 4.41 11.38
C CYS A 37 12.76 5.38 12.53
N ASN A 38 12.97 4.93 13.78
CA ASN A 38 12.61 5.66 15.01
C ASN A 38 11.14 6.11 15.06
N ASN A 39 10.24 5.43 14.34
CA ASN A 39 8.83 5.76 14.29
C ASN A 39 8.01 4.64 14.93
N LEU A 40 7.57 4.87 16.17
CA LEU A 40 6.75 3.93 16.94
C LEU A 40 5.26 3.96 16.53
N GLY A 41 4.92 4.73 15.50
CA GLY A 41 3.56 4.83 14.98
C GLY A 41 2.66 5.77 15.78
N ALA A 42 3.20 6.77 16.47
CA ALA A 42 2.36 7.84 17.01
C ALA A 42 1.70 8.63 15.87
N TRP A 43 0.54 9.24 16.13
CA TRP A 43 -0.04 10.22 15.23
C TRP A 43 0.85 11.46 15.15
N SER A 44 1.05 11.98 13.95
CA SER A 44 1.76 13.24 13.75
C SER A 44 1.10 14.36 14.57
N SER A 45 1.89 15.31 15.08
CA SER A 45 1.37 16.53 15.69
C SER A 45 0.53 17.36 14.70
N ALA A 46 0.78 17.22 13.39
CA ALA A 46 0.03 17.88 12.32
C ALA A 46 -1.38 17.29 12.07
N CYS A 47 -1.68 16.10 12.62
CA CYS A 47 -3.02 15.53 12.51
C CYS A 47 -4.04 16.36 13.32
N PRO A 48 -5.19 16.73 12.74
CA PRO A 48 -6.23 17.45 13.46
C PRO A 48 -6.87 16.55 14.52
N ARG A 49 -7.04 17.09 15.73
CA ARG A 49 -7.66 16.42 16.89
C ARG A 49 -9.02 16.99 17.29
N SER A 50 -9.43 18.09 16.65
CA SER A 50 -10.73 18.73 16.86
C SER A 50 -11.49 18.79 15.54
N PRO A 51 -12.81 18.52 15.52
CA PRO A 51 -13.67 18.18 16.65
C PRO A 51 -13.58 16.73 17.15
N SER A 52 -12.76 15.88 16.53
CA SER A 52 -12.52 14.50 16.98
C SER A 52 -11.12 14.03 16.66
N GLU A 53 -10.60 13.10 17.47
CA GLU A 53 -9.32 12.43 17.21
C GLU A 53 -9.28 11.73 15.84
N PRO A 54 -8.11 11.69 15.17
CA PRO A 54 -7.92 10.92 13.95
C PRO A 54 -8.03 9.43 14.27
N LEU A 55 -8.61 8.66 13.34
CA LEU A 55 -8.80 7.22 13.49
C LEU A 55 -8.10 6.46 12.36
N ALA A 56 -7.27 5.50 12.72
CA ALA A 56 -6.75 4.52 11.79
C ALA A 56 -7.83 3.45 11.56
N ILE A 57 -8.11 3.14 10.31
CA ILE A 57 -9.12 2.15 9.96
C ILE A 57 -8.53 0.75 10.12
N ASN A 58 -9.20 -0.10 10.88
CA ASN A 58 -8.86 -1.51 10.97
C ASN A 58 -9.39 -2.25 9.73
N PHE A 59 -8.51 -2.52 8.77
CA PHE A 59 -8.84 -3.37 7.63
C PHE A 59 -8.90 -4.84 8.05
N ASN A 60 -10.12 -5.29 8.32
CA ASN A 60 -10.46 -6.71 8.38
C ASN A 60 -10.23 -7.40 7.02
N GLU A 61 -10.42 -8.72 7.00
CA GLU A 61 -10.23 -9.54 5.82
C GLU A 61 -11.11 -9.11 4.63
N VAL A 62 -12.36 -8.68 4.88
CA VAL A 62 -13.26 -8.20 3.83
C VAL A 62 -12.68 -6.97 3.12
N HIS A 63 -12.16 -5.99 3.87
CA HIS A 63 -11.53 -4.81 3.29
C HIS A 63 -10.26 -5.16 2.51
N ARG A 64 -9.41 -6.04 3.05
CA ARG A 64 -8.18 -6.50 2.37
C ARG A 64 -8.52 -7.20 1.05
N ASN A 65 -9.48 -8.13 1.07
CA ASN A 65 -9.94 -8.85 -0.10
C ASN A 65 -10.58 -7.91 -1.14
N GLN A 66 -11.33 -6.90 -0.70
CA GLN A 66 -11.89 -5.89 -1.60
C GLN A 66 -10.77 -5.11 -2.32
N ILE A 67 -9.72 -4.70 -1.61
CA ILE A 67 -8.58 -4.00 -2.20
C ILE A 67 -7.88 -4.90 -3.22
N LEU A 68 -7.58 -6.15 -2.86
CA LEU A 68 -6.95 -7.11 -3.77
C LEU A 68 -7.80 -7.38 -5.00
N LEU A 69 -9.10 -7.62 -4.82
CA LEU A 69 -10.04 -7.86 -5.91
C LEU A 69 -10.10 -6.64 -6.83
N GLY A 70 -10.17 -5.43 -6.27
CA GLY A 70 -10.20 -4.18 -7.02
C GLY A 70 -8.96 -3.99 -7.89
N HIS A 71 -7.78 -4.40 -7.43
CA HIS A 71 -6.56 -4.42 -8.24
C HIS A 71 -6.60 -5.54 -9.29
N ASN A 72 -6.91 -6.78 -8.87
CA ASN A 72 -6.79 -7.95 -9.72
C ASN A 72 -7.81 -7.97 -10.86
N VAL A 73 -9.05 -7.50 -10.65
CA VAL A 73 -10.04 -7.36 -11.73
C VAL A 73 -9.54 -6.40 -12.82
N ARG A 74 -9.03 -5.23 -12.40
CA ARG A 74 -8.48 -4.21 -13.30
C ARG A 74 -7.24 -4.69 -14.06
N ARG A 75 -6.32 -5.37 -13.35
CA ARG A 75 -5.14 -6.01 -13.96
C ARG A 75 -5.54 -7.10 -14.96
N ASN A 76 -6.57 -7.89 -14.65
CA ASN A 76 -7.11 -8.90 -15.57
C ASN A 76 -7.78 -8.28 -16.80
N GLN A 77 -8.40 -7.09 -16.69
CA GLN A 77 -8.92 -6.37 -17.85
C GLN A 77 -7.80 -6.01 -18.83
N ILE A 78 -6.66 -5.50 -18.34
CA ILE A 78 -5.49 -5.25 -19.19
C ILE A 78 -4.94 -6.57 -19.73
N ALA A 79 -4.74 -7.58 -18.88
CA ALA A 79 -4.16 -8.86 -19.30
C ALA A 79 -4.98 -9.54 -20.41
N GLY A 80 -6.31 -9.47 -20.33
CA GLY A 80 -7.22 -10.00 -21.36
C GLY A 80 -7.38 -9.13 -22.60
N GLY A 81 -6.77 -7.94 -22.67
CA GLY A 81 -6.95 -7.01 -23.78
C GLY A 81 -8.31 -6.30 -23.80
N ASN A 82 -8.97 -6.21 -22.64
CA ASN A 82 -10.31 -5.64 -22.48
C ASN A 82 -10.31 -4.17 -22.04
N LEU A 83 -9.14 -3.54 -21.92
CA LEU A 83 -9.02 -2.11 -21.66
C LEU A 83 -8.70 -1.38 -22.97
N ASN A 84 -9.66 -0.60 -23.47
CA ASN A 84 -9.49 0.14 -24.72
C ASN A 84 -8.25 1.03 -24.69
N GLY A 85 -7.46 1.02 -25.78
CA GLY A 85 -6.20 1.75 -25.89
C GLY A 85 -4.97 1.03 -25.29
N TYR A 86 -5.16 -0.14 -24.67
CA TYR A 86 -4.07 -0.92 -24.05
C TYR A 86 -3.97 -2.32 -24.65
N ARG A 87 -2.73 -2.79 -24.84
CA ARG A 87 -2.46 -4.15 -25.33
C ARG A 87 -2.54 -5.16 -24.20
N SER A 88 -2.89 -6.40 -24.54
CA SER A 88 -2.86 -7.50 -23.59
C SER A 88 -1.48 -7.72 -23.00
N ALA A 89 -1.42 -8.03 -21.71
CA ALA A 89 -0.18 -8.32 -21.01
C ALA A 89 0.16 -9.81 -21.14
N ARG A 90 1.39 -10.12 -21.56
CA ARG A 90 1.88 -11.52 -21.64
C ARG A 90 2.12 -12.15 -20.27
N ARG A 91 2.46 -11.34 -19.27
CA ARG A 91 2.74 -11.76 -17.89
C ARG A 91 2.18 -10.69 -16.97
N MET A 92 1.13 -11.01 -16.22
CA MET A 92 0.52 -10.14 -15.22
C MET A 92 0.36 -10.94 -13.93
N ALA A 93 1.10 -10.59 -12.88
CA ALA A 93 0.99 -11.30 -11.62
C ALA A 93 -0.33 -10.97 -10.91
N THR A 94 -0.93 -11.98 -10.27
CA THR A 94 -2.02 -11.76 -9.31
C THR A 94 -1.46 -11.08 -8.07
N MET A 95 -1.98 -9.91 -7.74
CA MET A 95 -1.63 -9.14 -6.55
C MET A 95 -2.04 -9.91 -5.29
N ARG A 96 -1.13 -9.98 -4.31
CA ARG A 96 -1.34 -10.60 -3.00
C ARG A 96 -1.22 -9.58 -1.88
N TRP A 97 -1.87 -9.84 -0.76
CA TRP A 97 -1.74 -8.97 0.41
C TRP A 97 -0.39 -9.20 1.09
N ASP A 98 0.26 -8.12 1.50
CA ASP A 98 1.46 -8.16 2.33
C ASP A 98 1.27 -7.31 3.59
N ASN A 99 1.55 -7.92 4.75
CA ASN A 99 1.31 -7.30 6.05
C ASN A 99 2.38 -6.27 6.41
N GLU A 100 3.63 -6.46 5.98
CA GLU A 100 4.72 -5.51 6.24
C GLU A 100 4.48 -4.21 5.46
N LEU A 101 4.15 -4.31 4.18
CA LEU A 101 3.74 -3.18 3.34
C LEU A 101 2.55 -2.43 3.94
N ALA A 102 1.57 -3.14 4.50
CA ALA A 102 0.40 -2.54 5.15
C ALA A 102 0.75 -1.81 6.46
N GLN A 103 1.64 -2.37 7.27
CA GLN A 103 2.16 -1.72 8.47
C GLN A 103 2.92 -0.43 8.14
N LEU A 104 3.75 -0.45 7.10
CA LEU A 104 4.46 0.75 6.64
C LEU A 104 3.49 1.79 6.06
N ALA A 105 2.42 1.36 5.38
CA ALA A 105 1.36 2.26 4.91
C ALA A 105 0.61 2.91 6.09
N LEU A 106 0.42 2.18 7.19
CA LEU A 106 -0.20 2.72 8.41
C LEU A 106 0.60 3.88 8.99
N LEU A 107 1.93 3.78 8.99
CA LEU A 107 2.80 4.86 9.43
C LEU A 107 2.68 6.10 8.53
N ASN A 108 2.48 5.92 7.21
CA ASN A 108 2.24 7.02 6.29
C ASN A 108 0.91 7.74 6.61
N VAL A 109 -0.21 7.02 6.69
CA VAL A 109 -1.53 7.64 6.91
C VAL A 109 -1.68 8.28 8.29
N ARG A 110 -0.86 7.87 9.27
CA ARG A 110 -0.76 8.51 10.59
C ARG A 110 -0.16 9.92 10.57
N GLN A 111 0.23 10.42 9.40
CA GLN A 111 0.61 11.82 9.19
C GLN A 111 -0.58 12.73 8.86
N CYS A 112 -1.74 12.18 8.45
CA CYS A 112 -2.91 12.95 8.00
C CYS A 112 -2.62 13.94 6.86
N GLU A 113 -1.66 13.58 6.01
CA GLU A 113 -1.21 14.36 4.86
C GLU A 113 -1.10 13.43 3.65
N MET A 114 -1.64 13.83 2.51
CA MET A 114 -1.48 13.10 1.25
C MET A 114 -0.09 13.39 0.67
N ARG A 115 0.95 12.86 1.33
CA ARG A 115 2.35 13.05 0.96
C ARG A 115 3.10 11.72 1.02
N HIS A 116 3.87 11.44 -0.03
CA HIS A 116 4.76 10.29 -0.03
C HIS A 116 5.83 10.43 1.04
N ASP A 117 6.09 9.36 1.79
CA ASP A 117 7.27 9.27 2.62
C ASP A 117 8.55 9.15 1.76
N ALA A 118 9.72 9.41 2.35
CA ALA A 118 10.97 9.39 1.58
C ALA A 118 11.40 7.97 1.18
N CYS A 119 11.04 6.95 1.99
CA CYS A 119 11.39 5.55 1.76
C CYS A 119 10.55 4.61 2.65
N ARG A 120 10.10 3.49 2.05
CA ARG A 120 9.31 2.42 2.69
C ARG A 120 9.76 1.01 2.26
N ASN A 121 11.02 0.91 1.86
CA ASN A 121 11.59 -0.33 1.38
C ASN A 121 11.63 -1.38 2.50
N THR A 122 11.36 -2.62 2.15
CA THR A 122 11.55 -3.76 3.05
C THR A 122 12.76 -4.58 2.62
N ASP A 123 13.13 -5.57 3.42
CA ASP A 123 14.21 -6.49 3.03
C ASP A 123 13.88 -7.24 1.73
N THR A 124 12.60 -7.60 1.56
CA THR A 124 12.06 -8.29 0.38
C THR A 124 11.76 -7.32 -0.77
N PHE A 125 11.17 -6.16 -0.47
CA PHE A 125 10.71 -5.19 -1.45
C PHE A 125 11.57 -3.92 -1.41
N ARG A 126 12.77 -4.00 -1.99
CA ARG A 126 13.80 -2.94 -1.99
C ARG A 126 13.51 -1.74 -2.89
N ALA A 127 12.35 -1.73 -3.55
CA ALA A 127 11.91 -0.64 -4.43
C ALA A 127 10.41 -0.38 -4.26
N SER A 128 9.93 -0.37 -3.01
CA SER A 128 8.49 -0.33 -2.73
C SER A 128 7.82 0.96 -3.25
N GLY A 129 6.84 0.78 -4.13
CA GLY A 129 5.99 1.85 -4.66
C GLY A 129 4.90 2.25 -3.67
N GLN A 130 4.22 3.37 -3.93
CA GLN A 130 3.10 3.83 -3.10
C GLN A 130 2.09 4.60 -3.94
N ASN A 131 0.80 4.28 -3.76
CA ASN A 131 -0.30 5.13 -4.18
C ASN A 131 -0.95 5.76 -2.94
N LEU A 132 -1.30 7.04 -3.04
CA LEU A 132 -2.06 7.76 -2.02
C LEU A 132 -3.37 8.25 -2.64
N ALA A 133 -4.46 8.21 -1.88
CA ALA A 133 -5.74 8.79 -2.26
C ALA A 133 -6.30 9.54 -1.06
N ILE A 134 -6.86 10.73 -1.29
CA ILE A 134 -7.62 11.44 -0.27
C ILE A 134 -9.00 11.79 -0.81
N TYR A 135 -10.03 11.48 -0.04
CA TYR A 135 -11.42 11.78 -0.40
C TYR A 135 -12.11 12.51 0.75
N GLY A 136 -12.67 13.69 0.44
CA GLY A 136 -13.41 14.53 1.39
C GLY A 136 -14.92 14.39 1.22
N TYR A 137 -15.67 14.33 2.31
CA TYR A 137 -17.13 14.34 2.28
C TYR A 137 -17.76 15.05 3.49
N SER A 138 -18.90 15.68 3.26
CA SER A 138 -19.66 16.40 4.28
C SER A 138 -20.69 15.51 5.00
N GLY A 139 -21.22 15.99 6.12
CA GLY A 139 -22.23 15.31 6.94
C GLY A 139 -21.65 14.30 7.92
N ALA A 140 -22.51 13.42 8.43
CA ALA A 140 -22.13 12.41 9.40
C ALA A 140 -21.04 11.48 8.85
N ARG A 141 -20.08 11.10 9.70
CA ARG A 141 -18.98 10.20 9.34
C ARG A 141 -19.47 8.86 8.79
N SER A 142 -20.58 8.35 9.31
CA SER A 142 -21.25 7.12 8.87
C SER A 142 -21.91 7.19 7.49
N ARG A 143 -21.99 8.38 6.87
CA ARG A 143 -22.59 8.58 5.54
C ARG A 143 -21.90 7.77 4.45
N ARG A 144 -20.62 7.43 4.63
CA ARG A 144 -19.85 6.59 3.72
C ARG A 144 -19.32 5.38 4.47
N THR A 145 -19.47 4.19 3.90
CA THR A 145 -18.85 3.00 4.44
C THR A 145 -17.37 2.94 4.04
N ILE A 146 -16.56 2.21 4.81
CA ILE A 146 -15.15 1.98 4.47
C ILE A 146 -15.03 1.32 3.09
N ALA A 147 -15.91 0.37 2.77
CA ALA A 147 -15.95 -0.29 1.47
C ALA A 147 -16.19 0.72 0.32
N GLN A 148 -17.10 1.67 0.47
CA GLN A 148 -17.32 2.72 -0.54
C GLN A 148 -16.08 3.60 -0.72
N LEU A 149 -15.45 3.99 0.37
CA LEU A 149 -14.25 4.86 0.35
C LEU A 149 -13.05 4.15 -0.29
N ILE A 150 -12.87 2.85 -0.03
CA ILE A 150 -11.90 2.02 -0.73
C ILE A 150 -12.19 2.02 -2.23
N ASN A 151 -13.43 1.74 -2.64
CA ASN A 151 -13.78 1.65 -4.06
C ASN A 151 -13.54 2.98 -4.79
N ILE A 152 -13.98 4.10 -4.19
CA ILE A 152 -13.73 5.45 -4.73
C ILE A 152 -12.23 5.68 -4.92
N SER A 153 -11.39 5.29 -3.94
CA SER A 153 -9.94 5.47 -4.01
C SER A 153 -9.31 4.66 -5.16
N LEU A 154 -9.69 3.40 -5.31
CA LEU A 154 -9.21 2.53 -6.39
C LEU A 154 -9.69 3.01 -7.77
N GLU A 155 -10.90 3.57 -7.86
CA GLU A 155 -11.43 4.18 -9.08
C GLU A 155 -10.69 5.46 -9.46
N MET A 156 -10.41 6.35 -8.49
CA MET A 156 -9.62 7.56 -8.73
C MET A 156 -8.26 7.20 -9.32
N TRP A 157 -7.53 6.25 -8.72
CA TRP A 157 -6.25 5.80 -9.23
C TRP A 157 -6.35 5.17 -10.61
N TRP A 158 -7.32 4.28 -10.83
CA TRP A 158 -7.42 3.57 -12.10
C TRP A 158 -7.82 4.48 -13.25
N ASN A 159 -8.71 5.45 -13.00
CA ASN A 159 -9.26 6.35 -14.03
C ASN A 159 -8.21 7.18 -14.77
N GLU A 160 -7.01 7.32 -14.22
CA GLU A 160 -5.83 7.90 -14.91
C GLU A 160 -5.44 7.13 -16.18
N TYR A 161 -5.96 5.91 -16.40
CA TYR A 161 -5.79 5.19 -17.67
C TYR A 161 -6.23 6.00 -18.90
N ARG A 162 -7.13 6.98 -18.70
CA ARG A 162 -7.61 7.88 -19.76
C ARG A 162 -6.56 8.87 -20.22
N ASP A 163 -5.61 9.20 -19.34
CA ASP A 163 -4.53 10.17 -19.59
C ASP A 163 -3.18 9.49 -19.86
N ALA A 164 -3.12 8.15 -19.72
CA ALA A 164 -1.98 7.32 -20.09
C ALA A 164 -2.19 6.64 -21.46
N ASN A 165 -1.16 5.95 -21.95
CA ASN A 165 -1.20 5.21 -23.21
C ASN A 165 -0.13 4.10 -23.24
N MET A 166 -0.09 3.33 -24.33
CA MET A 166 0.89 2.26 -24.50
C MET A 166 2.35 2.73 -24.51
N ASN A 167 2.65 3.96 -24.92
CA ASN A 167 4.02 4.47 -24.87
C ASN A 167 4.48 4.64 -23.41
N ILE A 168 3.60 5.19 -22.56
CA ILE A 168 3.84 5.30 -21.10
C ILE A 168 3.99 3.92 -20.45
N ILE A 169 3.15 2.95 -20.81
CA ILE A 169 3.23 1.58 -20.26
C ILE A 169 4.51 0.87 -20.69
N ASN A 170 4.91 1.01 -21.95
CA ASN A 170 6.11 0.37 -22.48
C ASN A 170 7.39 1.03 -21.95
N ARG A 171 7.36 2.35 -21.76
CA ARG A 171 8.50 3.14 -21.29
C ARG A 171 8.00 4.26 -20.38
N TYR A 172 8.05 4.01 -19.07
CA TYR A 172 7.61 5.00 -18.11
C TYR A 172 8.54 6.24 -18.16
N PRO A 173 7.98 7.45 -18.33
CA PRO A 173 8.77 8.65 -18.58
C PRO A 173 9.57 9.07 -17.34
N SER A 174 10.78 9.61 -17.56
CA SER A 174 11.57 10.28 -16.53
C SER A 174 11.00 11.65 -16.15
N ASN A 175 10.45 12.35 -17.15
CA ASN A 175 9.85 13.67 -17.03
C ASN A 175 8.47 13.63 -17.68
N HIS A 176 7.43 13.46 -16.88
CA HIS A 176 6.04 13.56 -17.35
C HIS A 176 5.50 14.95 -17.08
N SER A 177 4.93 15.57 -18.10
CA SER A 177 4.20 16.83 -18.00
C SER A 177 2.77 16.58 -18.46
N GLY A 178 1.79 16.74 -17.57
CA GLY A 178 0.39 16.48 -17.87
C GLY A 178 -0.39 15.97 -16.65
N PRO A 179 -1.60 15.42 -16.89
CA PRO A 179 -2.39 14.79 -15.84
C PRO A 179 -1.64 13.66 -15.14
N GLN A 180 -2.09 13.32 -13.94
CA GLN A 180 -1.52 12.21 -13.17
C GLN A 180 -1.74 10.89 -13.90
N ILE A 181 -0.68 10.09 -13.98
CA ILE A 181 -0.66 8.74 -14.57
C ILE A 181 -0.01 7.70 -13.64
N GLY A 182 0.60 8.18 -12.56
CA GLY A 182 1.45 7.38 -11.67
C GLY A 182 0.66 6.33 -10.91
N HIS A 183 -0.56 6.66 -10.50
CA HIS A 183 -1.37 5.74 -9.73
C HIS A 183 -1.87 4.58 -10.58
N PHE A 184 -2.39 4.87 -11.77
CA PHE A 184 -2.81 3.84 -12.72
C PHE A 184 -1.65 2.93 -13.11
N THR A 185 -0.50 3.51 -13.47
CA THR A 185 0.67 2.73 -13.90
C THR A 185 1.22 1.84 -12.78
N ALA A 186 1.20 2.29 -11.52
CA ALA A 186 1.59 1.46 -10.38
C ALA A 186 0.62 0.28 -10.16
N MET A 187 -0.68 0.50 -10.34
CA MET A 187 -1.70 -0.56 -10.28
C MET A 187 -1.56 -1.56 -11.45
N ALA A 188 -1.26 -1.06 -12.65
CA ALA A 188 -1.14 -1.83 -13.89
C ALA A 188 0.23 -2.54 -14.06
N GLN A 189 1.23 -2.23 -13.23
CA GLN A 189 2.58 -2.76 -13.37
C GLN A 189 2.63 -4.29 -13.25
N ALA A 190 3.04 -4.96 -14.32
CA ALA A 190 3.09 -6.42 -14.43
C ALA A 190 3.92 -7.10 -13.34
N SER A 191 5.07 -6.51 -12.98
CA SER A 191 5.99 -7.05 -11.97
C SER A 191 5.54 -6.80 -10.53
N ASN A 192 4.48 -6.03 -10.33
CA ASN A 192 3.96 -5.72 -9.01
C ASN A 192 3.12 -6.90 -8.48
N THR A 193 3.67 -7.65 -7.53
CA THR A 193 3.13 -8.93 -7.05
C THR A 193 2.40 -8.82 -5.71
N HIS A 194 2.72 -7.82 -4.90
CA HIS A 194 2.17 -7.65 -3.56
C HIS A 194 1.74 -6.21 -3.31
N CYS A 195 0.68 -6.04 -2.53
CA CYS A 195 0.27 -4.76 -1.98
C CYS A 195 -0.12 -4.87 -0.52
N GLY A 196 0.13 -3.82 0.25
CA GLY A 196 -0.36 -3.68 1.61
C GLY A 196 -0.82 -2.24 1.84
N CYS A 197 -2.02 -2.08 2.40
CA CYS A 197 -2.64 -0.77 2.52
C CYS A 197 -3.11 -0.47 3.94
N ALA A 198 -3.23 0.81 4.23
CA ALA A 198 -3.85 1.33 5.45
C ALA A 198 -4.61 2.62 5.15
N ALA A 199 -5.58 2.95 5.99
CA ALA A 199 -6.30 4.21 5.88
C ALA A 199 -6.44 4.91 7.22
N ALA A 200 -6.55 6.23 7.17
CA ALA A 200 -6.92 7.08 8.29
C ALA A 200 -8.13 7.93 7.93
N VAL A 201 -8.96 8.22 8.93
CA VAL A 201 -10.04 9.18 8.83
C VAL A 201 -9.85 10.26 9.88
N PHE A 202 -9.95 11.52 9.46
CA PHE A 202 -9.81 12.68 10.32
C PHE A 202 -10.72 13.82 9.84
N ILE A 203 -11.02 14.78 10.72
CA ILE A 203 -11.86 15.93 10.39
C ILE A 203 -10.97 17.15 10.19
N ARG A 204 -11.16 17.87 9.09
CA ARG A 204 -10.46 19.14 8.81
C ARG A 204 -11.42 20.03 8.03
N ASN A 205 -11.53 21.30 8.45
CA ASN A 205 -12.41 22.29 7.83
C ASN A 205 -13.86 21.80 7.71
N SER A 206 -14.39 21.21 8.80
CA SER A 206 -15.76 20.66 8.88
C SER A 206 -16.09 19.56 7.86
N MET A 207 -15.07 18.92 7.26
CA MET A 207 -15.21 17.78 6.37
C MET A 207 -14.57 16.53 6.95
N ASN A 208 -15.16 15.36 6.66
CA ASN A 208 -14.51 14.07 6.88
C ASN A 208 -13.53 13.83 5.74
N TRP A 209 -12.29 13.47 6.07
CA TRP A 209 -11.28 13.08 5.11
C TRP A 209 -10.93 11.61 5.29
N PHE A 210 -10.95 10.85 4.21
CA PHE A 210 -10.44 9.48 4.14
C PHE A 210 -9.13 9.49 3.35
N LEU A 211 -8.02 9.20 4.02
CA LEU A 211 -6.70 9.07 3.41
C LEU A 211 -6.34 7.59 3.34
N LEU A 212 -6.16 7.07 2.13
CA LEU A 212 -5.71 5.70 1.86
C LEU A 212 -4.27 5.74 1.32
N ALA A 213 -3.41 4.92 1.91
CA ALA A 213 -2.10 4.60 1.36
C ALA A 213 -2.06 3.11 1.01
N CYS A 214 -1.59 2.79 -0.20
CA CYS A 214 -1.27 1.43 -0.60
C CYS A 214 0.20 1.37 -1.02
N ASN A 215 0.99 0.58 -0.31
CA ASN A 215 2.35 0.26 -0.67
C ASN A 215 2.39 -0.97 -1.55
N TYR A 216 3.35 -1.02 -2.46
CA TYR A 216 3.48 -2.03 -3.49
C TYR A 216 4.86 -2.69 -3.45
N ALA A 217 4.97 -3.92 -3.95
CA ALA A 217 6.24 -4.65 -4.04
C ALA A 217 7.30 -3.92 -4.87
N THR A 218 6.86 -3.12 -5.85
CA THR A 218 7.74 -2.35 -6.73
C THR A 218 7.11 -1.00 -7.06
N THR A 219 7.96 -0.06 -7.48
CA THR A 219 7.58 1.27 -7.98
C THR A 219 7.47 1.28 -9.50
N ASN A 220 6.98 2.39 -10.06
CA ASN A 220 7.14 2.71 -11.47
C ASN A 220 8.62 3.00 -11.75
N TRP A 221 9.25 2.14 -12.55
CA TRP A 221 10.64 2.30 -12.94
C TRP A 221 10.75 3.26 -14.11
N ILE A 222 11.42 4.39 -13.88
CA ILE A 222 11.84 5.29 -14.95
C ILE A 222 12.73 4.49 -15.89
N SER A 223 12.30 4.39 -17.15
CA SER A 223 13.03 3.64 -18.16
C SER A 223 14.16 4.51 -18.71
N VAL A 224 15.36 4.32 -18.16
CA VAL A 224 16.61 4.89 -18.70
C VAL A 224 16.91 4.38 -20.10
#